data_AF-A0A7J8BW72-F1
#
_entry.id   AF-A0A7J8BW72-F1
#
_cell.length_a   1.000
_cell.length_b   1.000
_cell.length_c   1.000
_cell.angle_alpha   90.00
_cell.angle_beta   90.00
_cell.angle_gamma   90.00
#
_symmetry.space_group_name_H-M   'P 1'
#
loop_
_entity.id
_entity.type
_entity.pdbx_description
1 polymer ?
#
loop_
_entity_poly.entity_id
_entity_poly.type
_entity_poly.pdbx_seq_one_letter_code
_entity_poly.pdbx_strand_id
1 'polypeptide(L)'
;MAAFRDMEELSQGLLSLLSANHAAAQQRRLLGRHGQIMERLLETQNGAEQQLREILETEKEVAQSLLDAKEQVQQVGTELQQIEAELHKASEEDAHLKANLLYPFPELEDLKEIQADLEKRERDVDEDTTVTIPAAMYVAQLYHRISKIEWDYECEPGMIKGIHHGPSVAQPIHLDSTQLSKKFISDYLWSLVDMKW
;
A
#
# COMPACT_ATOMS: atom_id res chain seq x y z
N MET A 1 -95.81 66.15 -70.77
CA MET A 1 -94.43 66.44 -70.35
C MET A 1 -94.13 66.01 -68.91
N ALA A 2 -95.11 65.84 -68.02
CA ALA A 2 -94.89 65.36 -66.64
C ALA A 2 -94.62 63.83 -66.56
N ALA A 3 -95.49 63.02 -67.15
CA ALA A 3 -95.44 61.55 -67.00
C ALA A 3 -94.15 60.83 -67.47
N PHE A 4 -93.36 61.43 -68.39
CA PHE A 4 -92.09 60.84 -68.84
C PHE A 4 -90.94 61.13 -67.88
N ARG A 5 -90.97 62.30 -67.21
CA ARG A 5 -90.03 62.64 -66.14
C ARG A 5 -90.30 61.79 -64.91
N ASP A 6 -91.58 61.58 -64.58
CA ASP A 6 -91.97 60.70 -63.49
C ASP A 6 -91.49 59.25 -63.72
N MET A 7 -91.50 58.76 -64.98
CA MET A 7 -91.01 57.42 -65.32
C MET A 7 -89.48 57.30 -65.29
N GLU A 8 -88.76 58.33 -65.74
CA GLU A 8 -87.29 58.40 -65.62
C GLU A 8 -86.84 58.49 -64.17
N GLU A 9 -87.50 59.29 -63.34
CA GLU A 9 -87.26 59.39 -61.89
C GLU A 9 -87.50 58.04 -61.20
N LEU A 10 -88.56 57.31 -61.60
CA LEU A 10 -88.85 55.97 -61.08
C LEU A 10 -87.79 54.94 -61.52
N SER A 11 -87.31 55.02 -62.77
CA SER A 11 -86.23 54.16 -63.28
C SER A 11 -84.88 54.43 -62.61
N GLN A 12 -84.54 55.70 -62.38
CA GLN A 12 -83.35 56.13 -61.65
C GLN A 12 -83.45 55.75 -60.17
N GLY A 13 -84.65 55.87 -59.58
CA GLY A 13 -84.97 55.37 -58.24
C GLY A 13 -84.72 53.87 -58.11
N LEU A 14 -85.22 53.06 -59.05
CA LEU A 14 -85.00 51.61 -59.05
C LEU A 14 -83.52 51.23 -59.26
N LEU A 15 -82.79 51.93 -60.12
CA LEU A 15 -81.34 51.71 -60.31
C LEU A 15 -80.54 52.11 -59.06
N SER A 16 -80.93 53.18 -58.36
CA SER A 16 -80.30 53.56 -57.09
C SER A 16 -80.55 52.50 -56.00
N LEU A 17 -81.75 51.92 -55.94
CA LEU A 17 -82.08 50.85 -55.01
C LEU A 17 -81.36 49.54 -55.35
N LEU A 18 -81.24 49.19 -56.64
CA LEU A 18 -80.51 48.01 -57.08
C LEU A 18 -79.00 48.12 -56.84
N SER A 19 -78.41 49.28 -57.10
CA SER A 19 -76.99 49.55 -56.80
C SER A 19 -76.72 49.60 -55.30
N ALA A 20 -77.62 50.19 -54.50
CA ALA A 20 -77.56 50.14 -53.04
C ALA A 20 -77.69 48.71 -52.50
N ASN A 21 -78.57 47.88 -53.09
CA ASN A 21 -78.73 46.48 -52.70
C ASN A 21 -77.50 45.64 -53.11
N HIS A 22 -76.92 45.88 -54.29
CA HIS A 22 -75.68 45.22 -54.70
C HIS A 22 -74.50 45.60 -53.79
N ALA A 23 -74.35 46.89 -53.47
CA ALA A 23 -73.35 47.38 -52.52
C ALA A 23 -73.56 46.77 -51.12
N ALA A 24 -74.80 46.70 -50.64
CA ALA A 24 -75.13 46.08 -49.36
C ALA A 24 -74.83 44.57 -49.35
N ALA A 25 -75.11 43.86 -50.44
CA ALA A 25 -74.79 42.44 -50.59
C ALA A 25 -73.27 42.19 -50.64
N GLN A 26 -72.52 43.05 -51.32
CA GLN A 26 -71.06 43.01 -51.35
C GLN A 26 -70.46 43.32 -49.96
N GLN A 27 -71.01 44.30 -49.25
CA GLN A 27 -70.60 44.63 -47.88
C GLN A 27 -70.86 43.46 -46.92
N ARG A 28 -72.01 42.77 -47.03
CA ARG A 28 -72.29 41.57 -46.23
C ARG A 28 -71.30 40.43 -46.49
N ARG A 29 -70.90 40.22 -47.76
CA ARG A 29 -69.89 39.20 -48.11
C ARG A 29 -68.50 39.56 -47.58
N LEU A 30 -68.10 40.83 -47.66
CA LEU A 30 -66.83 41.29 -47.10
C LEU A 30 -66.83 41.18 -45.57
N LEU A 31 -67.90 41.61 -44.90
CA LEU A 31 -68.06 41.45 -43.46
C LEU A 31 -68.02 39.96 -43.04
N GLY A 32 -68.66 39.07 -43.80
CA GLY A 32 -68.59 37.63 -43.55
C GLY A 32 -67.18 37.05 -43.71
N ARG A 33 -66.42 37.49 -44.72
CA ARG A 33 -65.00 37.09 -44.90
C ARG A 33 -64.12 37.65 -43.78
N HIS A 34 -64.33 38.90 -43.36
CA HIS A 34 -63.62 39.48 -42.22
C HIS A 34 -63.93 38.73 -40.93
N GLY A 35 -65.19 38.32 -40.71
CA GLY A 35 -65.57 37.46 -39.58
C GLY A 35 -64.82 36.13 -39.58
N GLN A 36 -64.77 35.43 -40.72
CA GLN A 36 -64.04 34.16 -40.85
C GLN A 36 -62.52 34.31 -40.65
N ILE A 37 -61.93 35.41 -41.13
CA ILE A 37 -60.51 35.70 -40.90
C ILE A 37 -60.26 35.97 -39.41
N MET A 38 -61.14 36.73 -38.76
CA MET A 38 -61.03 37.03 -37.33
C MET A 38 -61.16 35.76 -36.49
N GLU A 39 -62.09 34.87 -36.82
CA GLU A 39 -62.25 33.57 -36.16
C GLU A 39 -60.99 32.71 -36.29
N ARG A 40 -60.42 32.58 -37.50
CA ARG A 40 -59.16 31.84 -37.70
C ARG A 40 -58.00 32.46 -36.95
N LEU A 41 -57.90 33.79 -36.92
CA LEU A 41 -56.85 34.47 -36.15
C LEU A 41 -56.99 34.18 -34.66
N LEU A 42 -58.20 34.25 -34.11
CA LEU A 42 -58.47 33.90 -32.71
C LEU A 42 -58.17 32.43 -32.42
N GLU A 43 -58.53 31.50 -33.31
CA GLU A 43 -58.20 30.07 -33.17
C GLU A 43 -56.69 29.85 -33.16
N THR A 44 -55.94 30.46 -34.09
CA THR A 44 -54.48 30.34 -34.11
C THR A 44 -53.82 31.00 -32.91
N GLN A 45 -54.36 32.13 -32.43
CA GLN A 45 -53.88 32.79 -31.22
C GLN A 45 -54.11 31.91 -30.00
N ASN A 46 -55.32 31.38 -29.83
CA ASN A 46 -55.65 30.49 -28.71
C ASN A 46 -54.80 29.20 -28.74
N GLY A 47 -54.59 28.63 -29.92
CA GLY A 47 -53.70 27.47 -30.10
C GLY A 47 -52.25 27.79 -29.72
N ALA A 48 -51.73 28.94 -30.15
CA ALA A 48 -50.39 29.39 -29.78
C ALA A 48 -50.28 29.68 -28.27
N GLU A 49 -51.29 30.28 -27.65
CA GLU A 49 -51.32 30.52 -26.21
C GLU A 49 -51.35 29.20 -25.41
N GLN A 50 -52.08 28.19 -25.89
CA GLN A 50 -52.09 26.88 -25.26
C GLN A 50 -50.73 26.19 -25.37
N GLN A 51 -50.11 26.22 -26.55
CA GLN A 51 -48.75 25.69 -26.75
C GLN A 51 -47.73 26.39 -25.86
N LEU A 52 -47.80 27.71 -25.71
CA LEU A 52 -46.92 28.46 -24.82
C LEU A 52 -47.10 28.05 -23.35
N ARG A 53 -48.33 27.77 -22.91
CA ARG A 53 -48.57 27.26 -21.55
C ARG A 53 -47.98 25.87 -21.37
N GLU A 54 -48.16 24.97 -22.33
CA GLU A 54 -47.58 23.62 -22.28
C GLU A 54 -46.04 23.68 -22.24
N ILE A 55 -45.43 24.55 -23.05
CA ILE A 55 -43.97 24.78 -23.02
C ILE A 55 -43.54 25.32 -21.65
N LEU A 56 -44.26 26.29 -21.08
CA LEU A 56 -43.92 26.83 -19.76
C LEU A 56 -44.03 25.79 -18.64
N GLU A 57 -45.03 24.91 -18.67
CA GLU A 57 -45.16 23.85 -17.66
C GLU A 57 -44.04 22.81 -17.82
N THR A 58 -43.75 22.37 -19.04
CA THR A 58 -42.62 21.44 -19.28
C THR A 58 -41.27 22.07 -18.92
N GLU A 59 -41.08 23.37 -19.17
CA GLU A 59 -39.88 24.10 -18.77
C GLU A 59 -39.73 24.15 -17.23
N LYS A 60 -40.83 24.35 -16.50
CA LYS A 60 -40.81 24.29 -15.02
C LYS A 60 -40.47 22.89 -14.51
N GLU A 61 -41.05 21.84 -15.09
CA GLU A 61 -40.74 20.45 -14.73
C GLU A 61 -39.27 20.12 -14.98
N VAL A 62 -38.73 20.54 -16.13
CA VAL A 62 -37.31 20.40 -16.45
C VAL A 62 -36.45 21.18 -15.46
N ALA A 63 -36.81 22.43 -15.15
CA ALA A 63 -36.07 23.23 -14.18
C ALA A 63 -36.06 22.60 -12.78
N GLN A 64 -37.18 22.04 -12.32
CA GLN A 64 -37.27 21.33 -11.05
C GLN A 64 -36.40 20.05 -11.05
N SER A 65 -36.53 19.21 -12.08
CA SER A 65 -35.70 18.00 -12.18
C SER A 65 -34.20 18.30 -12.25
N LEU A 66 -33.80 19.41 -12.88
CA LEU A 66 -32.41 19.86 -12.89
C LEU A 66 -31.91 20.32 -11.50
N LEU A 67 -32.78 20.95 -10.71
CA LEU A 67 -32.46 21.31 -9.33
C LEU A 67 -32.29 20.05 -8.47
N ASP A 68 -33.23 19.12 -8.56
CA ASP A 68 -33.18 17.85 -7.83
C ASP A 68 -31.91 17.05 -8.21
N ALA A 69 -31.60 16.98 -9.50
CA ALA A 69 -30.38 16.32 -9.98
C ALA A 69 -29.12 17.00 -9.45
N LYS A 70 -29.10 18.34 -9.38
CA LYS A 70 -27.96 19.08 -8.82
C LYS A 70 -27.79 18.81 -7.33
N GLU A 71 -28.89 18.75 -6.57
CA GLU A 71 -28.86 18.43 -5.14
C GLU A 71 -28.35 17.00 -4.91
N GLN A 72 -28.80 16.03 -5.71
CA GLN A 72 -28.30 14.65 -5.66
C GLN A 72 -26.80 14.58 -5.96
N VAL A 73 -26.33 15.28 -6.99
CA VAL A 73 -24.89 15.34 -7.33
C VAL A 73 -24.08 15.94 -6.19
N GLN A 74 -24.60 16.97 -5.50
CA GLN A 74 -23.93 17.54 -4.33
C GLN A 74 -23.89 16.56 -3.16
N GLN A 75 -24.98 15.86 -2.87
CA GLN A 75 -25.04 14.85 -1.81
C GLN A 75 -24.05 13.71 -2.07
N VAL A 76 -24.12 13.12 -3.27
CA VAL A 76 -23.18 12.06 -3.69
C VAL A 76 -21.73 12.57 -3.67
N GLY A 77 -21.51 13.83 -4.08
CA GLY A 77 -20.18 14.45 -3.99
C GLY A 77 -19.65 14.53 -2.56
N THR A 78 -20.50 14.87 -1.59
CA THR A 78 -20.11 14.89 -0.17
C THR A 78 -19.87 13.49 0.40
N GLU A 79 -20.68 12.49 0.03
CA GLU A 79 -20.46 11.09 0.42
C GLU A 79 -19.16 10.54 -0.15
N LEU A 80 -18.86 10.86 -1.42
CA LEU A 80 -17.61 10.47 -2.07
C LEU A 80 -16.41 11.07 -1.35
N GLN A 81 -16.45 12.35 -0.98
CA GLN A 81 -15.39 12.99 -0.20
C GLN A 81 -15.19 12.35 1.18
N GLN A 82 -16.28 11.90 1.83
CA GLN A 82 -16.18 11.18 3.11
C GLN A 82 -15.50 9.82 2.91
N ILE A 83 -15.90 9.05 1.90
CA ILE A 83 -15.31 7.75 1.58
C ILE A 83 -13.83 7.90 1.19
N GLU A 84 -13.46 8.91 0.41
CA GLU A 84 -12.06 9.21 0.07
C GLU A 84 -11.24 9.53 1.32
N ALA A 85 -11.78 10.31 2.26
CA ALA A 85 -11.10 10.62 3.51
C ALA A 85 -10.93 9.38 4.40
N GLU A 86 -11.93 8.51 4.47
CA GLU A 86 -11.84 7.23 5.18
C GLU A 86 -10.82 6.29 4.53
N LEU A 87 -10.80 6.21 3.20
CA LEU A 87 -9.81 5.43 2.44
C LEU A 87 -8.39 5.94 2.69
N HIS A 88 -8.19 7.26 2.70
CA HIS A 88 -6.90 7.86 3.02
C HIS A 88 -6.43 7.48 4.43
N LYS A 89 -7.30 7.59 5.44
CA LYS A 89 -6.97 7.18 6.81
C LYS A 89 -6.64 5.69 6.90
N ALA A 90 -7.44 4.82 6.29
CA ALA A 90 -7.19 3.39 6.28
C ALA A 90 -5.87 3.03 5.58
N SER A 91 -5.52 3.75 4.51
CA SER A 91 -4.24 3.59 3.80
C SER A 91 -3.05 4.01 4.68
N GLU A 92 -3.17 5.12 5.42
CA GLU A 92 -2.14 5.54 6.39
C GLU A 92 -1.98 4.53 7.52
N GLU A 93 -3.09 4.00 8.05
CA GLU A 93 -3.07 2.95 9.07
C GLU A 93 -2.43 1.65 8.56
N ASP A 94 -2.75 1.22 7.33
CA ASP A 94 -2.13 0.06 6.70
C ASP A 94 -0.63 0.28 6.47
N ALA A 95 -0.21 1.47 6.02
CA ALA A 95 1.20 1.80 5.87
C ALA A 95 1.94 1.77 7.21
N HIS A 96 1.33 2.31 8.27
CA HIS A 96 1.88 2.28 9.62
C HIS A 96 1.97 0.85 10.18
N LEU A 97 0.93 0.03 9.99
CA LEU A 97 0.94 -1.38 10.40
C LEU A 97 2.00 -2.18 9.63
N LYS A 98 2.16 -1.95 8.32
CA LYS A 98 3.22 -2.56 7.52
C LYS A 98 4.61 -2.17 8.02
N ALA A 99 4.83 -0.91 8.35
CA ALA A 99 6.09 -0.45 8.93
C ALA A 99 6.37 -1.13 10.28
N ASN A 100 5.36 -1.22 11.15
CA ASN A 100 5.48 -1.89 12.45
C ASN A 100 5.70 -3.40 12.33
N LEU A 101 5.17 -4.04 11.28
CA LEU A 101 5.36 -5.46 11.01
C LEU A 101 6.75 -5.72 10.41
N LEU A 102 7.28 -4.77 9.63
CA LEU A 102 8.63 -4.87 9.06
C LEU A 102 9.75 -4.62 10.07
N TYR A 103 9.52 -3.73 11.04
CA TYR A 103 10.49 -3.39 12.08
C TYR A 103 11.09 -4.58 12.87
N PRO A 104 10.32 -5.60 13.30
CA PRO A 104 10.87 -6.72 14.06
C PRO A 104 11.59 -7.81 13.23
N PHE A 105 11.48 -7.82 11.90
CA PHE A 105 12.13 -8.88 11.10
C PHE A 105 13.66 -8.86 11.18
N PRO A 106 14.36 -7.71 11.09
CA PRO A 106 15.80 -7.64 11.29
C PRO A 106 16.21 -8.14 12.68
N GLU A 107 15.51 -7.69 13.73
CA GLU A 107 15.78 -8.10 15.10
C GLU A 107 15.62 -9.62 15.28
N LEU A 108 14.62 -10.22 14.64
CA LEU A 108 14.43 -11.68 14.64
C LEU A 108 15.54 -12.42 13.88
N GLU A 109 16.04 -11.86 12.78
CA GLU A 109 17.11 -12.49 12.01
C GLU A 109 18.45 -12.40 12.76
N ASP A 110 18.74 -11.25 13.38
CA ASP A 110 19.90 -11.07 14.25
C ASP A 110 19.87 -12.06 15.42
N LEU A 111 18.71 -12.27 16.04
CA LEU A 111 18.55 -13.24 17.13
C LEU A 111 18.78 -14.68 16.66
N LYS A 112 18.35 -15.05 15.44
CA LYS A 112 18.65 -16.38 14.88
C LYS A 112 20.14 -16.58 14.62
N GLU A 113 20.83 -15.57 14.12
CA GLU A 113 22.28 -15.62 13.91
C GLU A 113 23.01 -15.82 15.24
N ILE A 114 22.65 -15.03 16.26
CA ILE A 114 23.20 -15.16 17.62
C ILE A 114 22.92 -16.55 18.20
N GLN A 115 21.72 -17.10 17.99
CA GLN A 115 21.39 -18.45 18.45
C GLN A 115 22.28 -19.50 17.77
N ALA A 116 22.45 -19.44 16.45
CA ALA A 116 23.28 -20.39 15.71
C ALA A 116 24.76 -20.32 16.15
N ASP A 117 25.26 -19.11 16.41
CA ASP A 117 26.61 -18.90 16.93
C ASP A 117 26.79 -19.46 18.34
N LEU A 118 25.79 -19.30 19.21
CA LEU A 118 25.80 -19.87 20.56
C LEU A 118 25.78 -21.41 20.51
N GLU A 119 24.92 -22.01 19.70
CA GLU A 119 24.85 -23.47 19.53
C GLU A 119 26.15 -24.07 18.97
N LYS A 120 26.88 -23.31 18.16
CA LYS A 120 28.21 -23.71 17.70
C LYS A 120 29.22 -23.66 18.86
N ARG A 121 29.26 -22.55 19.61
CA ARG A 121 30.16 -22.38 20.75
C ARG A 121 29.92 -23.42 21.83
N GLU A 122 28.66 -23.78 22.09
CA GLU A 122 28.30 -24.82 23.05
C GLU A 122 28.90 -26.18 22.64
N ARG A 123 28.75 -26.56 21.36
CA ARG A 123 29.37 -27.79 20.83
C ARG A 123 30.90 -27.79 20.92
N ASP A 124 31.54 -26.66 20.60
CA ASP A 124 33.00 -26.54 20.68
C ASP A 124 33.49 -26.70 22.14
N VAL A 125 32.78 -26.09 23.10
CA VAL A 125 33.08 -26.22 24.54
C VAL A 125 32.83 -27.63 25.04
N ASP A 126 31.77 -28.30 24.59
CA ASP A 126 31.47 -29.68 24.93
C ASP A 126 32.56 -30.64 24.41
N GLU A 127 33.02 -30.45 23.16
CA GLU A 127 34.12 -31.24 22.60
C GLU A 127 35.41 -31.05 23.41
N ASP A 128 35.73 -29.80 23.77
CA ASP A 128 36.92 -29.52 24.57
C ASP A 128 36.83 -30.14 25.97
N THR A 129 35.67 -30.02 26.61
CA THR A 129 35.47 -30.52 27.98
C THR A 129 35.42 -32.05 28.04
N THR A 130 34.81 -32.69 27.05
CA THR A 130 34.56 -34.14 27.08
C THR A 130 35.65 -34.97 26.39
N VAL A 131 36.36 -34.39 25.41
CA VAL A 131 37.33 -35.13 24.60
C VAL A 131 38.74 -34.59 24.80
N THR A 132 38.98 -33.30 24.53
CA THR A 132 40.36 -32.79 24.42
C THR A 132 41.04 -32.66 25.78
N ILE A 133 40.36 -32.07 26.78
CA ILE A 133 40.91 -31.89 28.12
C ILE A 133 41.18 -33.24 28.81
N PRO A 134 40.23 -34.20 28.84
CA PRO A 134 40.50 -35.51 29.43
C PRO A 134 41.60 -36.29 28.70
N ALA A 135 41.67 -36.20 27.36
CA ALA A 135 42.72 -36.86 26.59
C ALA A 135 44.10 -36.24 26.89
N ALA A 136 44.22 -34.91 26.92
CA ALA A 136 45.45 -34.22 27.25
C ALA A 136 45.91 -34.53 28.69
N MET A 137 44.97 -34.56 29.64
CA MET A 137 45.23 -34.99 31.02
C MET A 137 45.75 -36.44 31.06
N TYR A 138 45.10 -37.35 30.33
CA TYR A 138 45.53 -38.75 30.27
C TYR A 138 46.94 -38.88 29.69
N VAL A 139 47.25 -38.16 28.61
CA VAL A 139 48.60 -38.16 28.01
C VAL A 139 49.64 -37.59 28.97
N ALA A 140 49.36 -36.47 29.65
CA ALA A 140 50.26 -35.90 30.65
C ALA A 140 50.50 -36.86 31.82
N GLN A 141 49.44 -37.51 32.32
CA GLN A 141 49.54 -38.54 33.35
C GLN A 141 50.33 -39.76 32.88
N LEU A 142 50.18 -40.16 31.62
CA LEU A 142 50.92 -41.28 31.03
C LEU A 142 52.43 -40.96 30.98
N TYR A 143 52.79 -39.77 30.50
CA TYR A 143 54.18 -39.31 30.49
C TYR A 143 54.76 -39.30 31.89
N HIS A 144 54.06 -38.72 32.86
CA HIS A 144 54.50 -38.73 34.26
C HIS A 144 54.60 -40.16 34.80
N ARG A 145 53.67 -41.07 34.47
CA ARG A 145 53.70 -42.46 34.96
C ARG A 145 54.87 -43.25 34.39
N ILE A 146 55.23 -43.02 33.13
CA ILE A 146 56.34 -43.67 32.44
C ILE A 146 57.68 -43.08 32.90
N SER A 147 57.82 -41.75 32.83
CA SER A 147 59.10 -41.09 33.10
C SER A 147 59.35 -40.91 34.59
N LYS A 148 58.30 -40.82 35.42
CA LYS A 148 58.36 -40.39 36.83
C LYS A 148 58.98 -39.01 37.02
N ILE A 149 59.00 -38.19 35.97
CA ILE A 149 59.53 -36.83 36.02
C ILE A 149 58.39 -35.84 36.25
N GLU A 150 58.62 -34.90 37.14
CA GLU A 150 57.83 -33.67 37.28
C GLU A 150 58.68 -32.51 36.81
N TRP A 151 58.13 -31.72 35.90
CA TRP A 151 58.84 -30.57 35.33
C TRP A 151 58.54 -29.31 36.13
N ASP A 152 59.57 -28.48 36.31
CA ASP A 152 59.42 -27.13 36.82
C ASP A 152 59.11 -26.21 35.64
N TYR A 153 57.92 -25.60 35.66
CA TYR A 153 57.46 -24.70 34.60
C TYR A 153 57.82 -23.24 34.88
N GLU A 154 58.37 -22.91 36.05
CA GLU A 154 58.79 -21.57 36.45
C GLU A 154 60.29 -21.34 36.19
N CYS A 155 60.83 -21.91 35.11
CA CYS A 155 62.25 -21.77 34.73
C CYS A 155 62.46 -20.94 33.46
N GLU A 156 63.71 -20.54 33.20
CA GLU A 156 64.07 -19.73 32.04
C GLU A 156 63.79 -20.45 30.71
N PRO A 157 63.35 -19.74 29.64
CA PRO A 157 63.14 -20.34 28.32
C PRO A 157 64.42 -20.99 27.80
N GLY A 158 64.39 -22.30 27.56
CA GLY A 158 65.54 -23.09 27.14
C GLY A 158 66.23 -23.87 28.26
N MET A 159 65.84 -23.68 29.53
CA MET A 159 66.25 -24.56 30.62
C MET A 159 65.26 -25.71 30.76
N ILE A 160 65.78 -26.91 30.98
CA ILE A 160 65.01 -28.12 31.29
C ILE A 160 65.28 -28.44 32.76
N LYS A 161 64.34 -28.07 33.63
CA LYS A 161 64.41 -28.29 35.08
C LYS A 161 63.26 -29.17 35.55
N GLY A 162 63.54 -30.09 36.46
CA GLY A 162 62.54 -30.98 37.01
C GLY A 162 63.08 -31.91 38.08
N ILE A 163 62.25 -32.83 38.54
CA ILE A 163 62.58 -33.82 39.56
C ILE A 163 62.16 -35.20 39.05
N HIS A 164 63.07 -36.16 39.09
CA HIS A 164 62.78 -37.57 38.79
C HIS A 164 62.51 -38.34 40.08
N HIS A 165 61.33 -38.95 40.17
CA HIS A 165 60.85 -39.76 41.29
C HIS A 165 61.06 -41.25 41.02
N GLY A 166 62.31 -41.71 41.09
CA GLY A 166 62.65 -43.12 40.99
C GLY A 166 62.30 -43.93 42.26
N PRO A 167 62.50 -45.26 42.28
CA PRO A 167 62.24 -46.12 43.44
C PRO A 167 63.17 -45.89 44.66
N SER A 168 64.09 -44.93 44.56
CA SER A 168 65.06 -44.57 45.60
C SER A 168 64.94 -43.06 45.92
N VAL A 169 66.05 -42.35 46.09
CA VAL A 169 66.06 -40.90 46.34
C VAL A 169 65.70 -40.13 45.07
N ALA A 170 64.84 -39.12 45.20
CA ALA A 170 64.47 -38.21 44.11
C ALA A 170 65.70 -37.46 43.57
N GLN A 171 65.82 -37.38 42.25
CA GLN A 171 66.99 -36.78 41.58
C GLN A 171 66.60 -35.48 40.87
N PRO A 172 67.29 -34.36 41.12
CA PRO A 172 67.05 -33.13 40.40
C PRO A 172 67.59 -33.22 38.97
N ILE A 173 66.82 -32.71 38.01
CA ILE A 173 67.19 -32.55 36.61
C ILE A 173 67.44 -31.06 36.37
N HIS A 174 68.59 -30.72 35.82
CA HIS A 174 68.94 -29.35 35.43
C HIS A 174 69.84 -29.40 34.20
N LEU A 175 69.28 -29.05 33.05
CA LEU A 175 69.97 -29.10 31.76
C LEU A 175 69.70 -27.81 30.99
N ASP A 176 70.70 -27.31 30.28
CA ASP A 176 70.55 -26.19 29.35
C ASP A 176 70.38 -26.73 27.92
N SER A 177 69.18 -26.54 27.35
CA SER A 177 68.86 -27.02 26.00
C SER A 177 69.50 -26.21 24.88
N THR A 178 70.07 -25.04 25.18
CA THR A 178 70.80 -24.22 24.20
C THR A 178 72.21 -24.73 23.95
N GLN A 179 72.81 -25.40 24.94
CA GLN A 179 74.18 -25.92 24.88
C GLN A 179 74.25 -27.41 24.54
N LEU A 180 73.15 -28.15 24.78
CA LEU A 180 73.08 -29.59 24.60
C LEU A 180 72.24 -29.98 23.38
N SER A 181 72.65 -31.04 22.68
CA SER A 181 71.88 -31.55 21.55
C SER A 181 70.57 -32.21 22.01
N LYS A 182 69.50 -32.09 21.21
CA LYS A 182 68.20 -32.74 21.50
C LYS A 182 68.33 -34.26 21.73
N LYS A 183 69.19 -34.92 20.95
CA LYS A 183 69.44 -36.37 21.10
C LYS A 183 70.07 -36.68 22.45
N PHE A 184 71.10 -35.94 22.84
CA PHE A 184 71.75 -36.13 24.14
C PHE A 184 70.78 -35.95 25.31
N ILE A 185 69.94 -34.90 25.26
CA ILE A 185 68.93 -34.64 26.29
C ILE A 185 67.95 -35.81 26.39
N SER A 186 67.41 -36.29 25.26
CA SER A 186 66.49 -37.43 25.27
C SER A 186 67.14 -38.71 25.79
N ASP A 187 68.34 -39.05 25.33
CA ASP A 187 69.07 -40.24 25.75
C ASP A 187 69.37 -40.20 27.26
N TYR A 188 69.74 -39.02 27.78
CA TYR A 188 69.94 -38.80 29.21
C TYR A 188 68.65 -39.00 30.02
N LEU A 189 67.55 -38.36 29.61
CA LEU A 189 66.27 -38.47 30.33
C LEU A 189 65.74 -39.91 30.36
N TRP A 190 65.87 -40.65 29.25
CA TRP A 190 65.49 -42.06 29.21
C TRP A 190 66.40 -42.96 30.02
N SER A 191 67.67 -42.61 30.21
CA SER A 191 68.59 -43.37 31.07
C SER A 191 68.21 -43.33 32.56
N LEU A 192 67.41 -42.34 32.99
CA LEU A 192 66.91 -42.22 34.36
C LEU A 192 65.76 -43.19 34.66
N VAL A 193 65.03 -43.61 33.63
CA VAL A 193 63.88 -44.52 33.77
C VAL A 193 64.39 -45.94 34.02
N ASP A 194 63.88 -46.59 35.07
CA ASP A 194 64.27 -47.96 35.38
C ASP A 194 63.75 -48.92 34.30
N MET A 195 64.67 -49.73 33.75
CA MET A 195 64.39 -50.70 32.68
C MET A 195 64.18 -52.11 33.23
N LYS A 196 64.13 -52.28 34.57
CA LYS A 196 63.85 -53.56 35.23
C LYS A 196 62.34 -53.81 35.27
N TRP A 197 61.94 -55.00 34.82
CA TRP A 197 60.55 -55.49 34.77
C TRP A 197 60.30 -56.52 35.84
#